data_AF-A0A530QKX4-F1
#
_entry.id   AF-A0A530QKX4-F1
#
_cell.length_a   1.000
_cell.length_b   1.000
_cell.length_c   1.000
_cell.angle_alpha   90.00
_cell.angle_beta   90.00
_cell.angle_gamma   90.00
#
_symmetry.space_group_name_H-M   'P 1'
#
loop_
_entity.id
_entity.type
_entity.pdbx_description
1 polymer ?
#
loop_
_entity_poly.entity_id
_entity_poly.type
_entity_poly.pdbx_seq_one_letter_code
_entity_poly.pdbx_strand_id
1 'polypeptide(L)'
;VMTRVTPLELGPPVGWPLKFRVSGPDPDRTRAMAQQFAQVLGSDAAVRNINYDWNEPAKVIKVEVDQDRARALGISSQQLSDTINSILSGSKITQMRDDTYLVDIVARAVQSER
;
A
#
# COMPACT_ATOMS: atom_id res chain seq x y z
N VAL A 1 -2.13 11.06 10.50
CA VAL A 1 -2.33 12.33 9.74
C VAL A 1 -1.85 13.46 10.62
N MET A 2 -0.76 14.15 10.26
CA MET A 2 -0.33 15.36 10.98
C MET A 2 -1.08 16.57 10.42
N THR A 3 -1.81 17.28 11.29
CA THR A 3 -2.62 18.43 10.90
C THR A 3 -1.71 19.67 10.73
N ARG A 4 -1.70 20.26 9.53
CA ARG A 4 -0.99 21.52 9.24
C ARG A 4 -2.01 22.62 8.96
N VAL A 5 -1.89 23.74 9.67
CA VAL A 5 -2.61 24.98 9.36
C VAL A 5 -1.74 25.78 8.40
N THR A 6 -2.27 26.11 7.23
CA THR A 6 -1.58 26.89 6.20
C THR A 6 -2.45 28.10 5.86
N PRO A 7 -1.88 29.32 5.73
CA PRO A 7 -2.64 30.45 5.22
C PRO A 7 -3.18 30.13 3.82
N LEU A 8 -4.30 30.74 3.47
CA LEU A 8 -4.91 30.54 2.15
C LEU A 8 -3.96 31.08 1.08
N GLU A 9 -3.43 30.18 0.25
CA GLU A 9 -2.53 30.51 -0.85
C GLU A 9 -3.31 31.29 -1.92
N LEU A 10 -2.88 32.51 -2.27
CA LEU A 10 -3.45 33.31 -3.35
C LEU A 10 -2.76 32.95 -4.67
N GLY A 11 -3.14 31.80 -5.26
CA GLY A 11 -2.58 31.30 -6.52
C GLY A 11 -2.78 29.80 -6.71
N PRO A 12 -2.20 29.19 -7.76
CA PRO A 12 -2.25 27.75 -7.96
C PRO A 12 -1.66 27.01 -6.74
N PRO A 13 -2.27 25.91 -6.27
CA PRO A 13 -1.84 25.23 -5.05
C PRO A 13 -0.43 24.64 -5.21
N VAL A 14 0.54 25.14 -4.44
CA VAL A 14 1.94 24.66 -4.47
C VAL A 14 2.21 23.50 -3.50
N GLY A 15 1.37 23.35 -2.46
CA GLY A 15 1.49 22.31 -1.44
C GLY A 15 2.63 22.59 -0.44
N TRP A 16 3.65 21.73 -0.40
CA TRP A 16 4.85 21.96 0.42
C TRP A 16 5.80 22.96 -0.28
N PRO A 17 6.29 23.99 0.45
CA PRO A 17 7.16 25.02 -0.15
C PRO A 17 8.52 24.47 -0.59
N LEU A 18 9.05 23.47 0.13
CA LEU A 18 10.25 22.73 -0.23
C LEU A 18 9.89 21.27 -0.46
N LYS A 19 10.38 20.71 -1.57
CA LYS A 19 10.24 19.30 -1.94
C LYS A 19 11.55 18.82 -2.49
N PHE A 20 11.99 17.66 -2.02
CA PHE A 20 13.19 16.99 -2.50
C PHE A 20 12.79 15.61 -3.01
N ARG A 21 13.39 15.19 -4.13
CA ARG A 21 13.21 13.85 -4.69
C ARG A 21 14.52 13.10 -4.57
N VAL A 22 14.50 11.96 -3.90
CA VAL A 22 15.59 10.99 -3.86
C VAL A 22 15.21 9.86 -4.79
N SER A 23 16.03 9.58 -5.79
CA SER A 23 15.76 8.55 -6.80
C SER A 23 16.93 7.58 -6.92
N GLY A 24 16.63 6.30 -7.08
CA GLY A 24 17.61 5.24 -7.28
C GLY A 24 16.95 3.97 -7.81
N PRO A 25 17.74 3.02 -8.33
CA PRO A 25 17.23 1.76 -8.88
C PRO A 25 16.75 0.78 -7.79
N ASP A 26 17.25 0.94 -6.56
CA ASP A 26 16.92 0.08 -5.42
C ASP A 26 16.01 0.85 -4.43
N PRO A 27 14.76 0.42 -4.24
CA PRO A 27 13.80 1.07 -3.34
C PRO A 27 14.25 1.12 -1.88
N ASP A 28 14.88 0.05 -1.37
CA ASP A 28 15.26 -0.04 0.04
C ASP A 28 16.45 0.88 0.34
N ARG A 29 17.43 0.89 -0.56
CA ARG A 29 18.55 1.82 -0.49
C ARG A 29 18.10 3.27 -0.64
N THR A 30 17.16 3.54 -1.57
CA THR A 30 16.61 4.88 -1.79
C THR A 30 15.89 5.39 -0.55
N ARG A 31 15.12 4.53 0.13
CA ARG A 31 14.45 4.85 1.39
C ARG A 31 15.45 5.16 2.50
N ALA A 32 16.48 4.32 2.67
CA ALA A 32 17.52 4.56 3.67
C ALA A 32 18.24 5.90 3.44
N MET A 33 18.57 6.23 2.18
CA MET A 33 19.17 7.51 1.83
C MET A 33 18.22 8.69 2.06
N ALA A 34 16.93 8.55 1.76
CA ALA A 34 15.93 9.58 2.03
C ALA A 34 15.79 9.86 3.53
N GLN A 35 15.86 8.82 4.38
CA GLN A 35 15.86 8.98 5.84
C GLN A 35 17.13 9.67 6.35
N GLN A 36 18.30 9.33 5.82
CA GLN A 36 19.55 10.02 6.16
C GLN A 36 19.52 11.49 5.74
N PHE A 37 19.05 11.78 4.53
CA PHE A 37 18.87 13.14 4.04
C PHE A 37 17.92 13.95 4.93
N ALA A 38 16.80 13.34 5.34
CA ALA A 38 15.86 13.95 6.26
C ALA A 38 16.46 14.19 7.66
N GLN A 39 17.33 13.32 8.17
CA GLN A 39 18.04 13.54 9.43
C GLN A 39 18.97 14.75 9.35
N VAL A 40 19.71 14.90 8.25
CA VAL A 40 20.57 16.07 8.02
C VAL A 40 19.73 17.33 7.92
N LEU A 41 18.64 17.30 7.14
CA LEU A 41 17.74 18.44 7.00
C LEU A 41 17.08 18.82 8.33
N GLY A 42 16.66 17.84 9.13
CA GLY A 42 16.04 18.03 10.44
C GLY A 42 17.00 18.48 11.54
N SER A 43 18.31 18.56 11.27
CA SER A 43 19.28 19.14 12.20
C SER A 43 19.21 20.68 12.26
N ASP A 44 18.62 21.31 11.24
CA ASP A 44 18.40 22.76 11.21
C ASP A 44 17.11 23.14 11.93
N ALA A 45 17.20 24.06 12.89
CA ALA A 45 16.06 24.55 13.67
C ALA A 45 14.97 25.26 12.82
N ALA A 46 15.29 25.70 11.60
CA ALA A 46 14.33 26.25 10.66
C ALA A 46 13.38 25.17 10.07
N VAL A 47 13.77 23.90 10.13
CA VAL A 47 13.00 22.79 9.57
C VAL A 47 12.02 22.26 10.63
N ARG A 48 10.73 22.48 10.40
CA ARG A 48 9.67 22.09 11.36
C ARG A 48 9.02 20.75 11.06
N ASN A 49 8.70 20.48 9.80
CA ASN A 49 7.89 19.33 9.39
C ASN A 49 8.53 18.63 8.20
N ILE A 50 9.01 17.41 8.42
CA ILE A 50 9.49 16.54 7.35
C ILE A 50 8.43 15.48 7.09
N ASN A 51 7.97 15.39 5.84
CA ASN A 51 6.99 14.40 5.40
C ASN A 51 7.58 13.57 4.27
N TYR A 52 7.30 12.27 4.30
CA TYR A 52 7.69 11.31 3.26
C TYR A 52 6.46 10.93 2.42
N ASP A 53 6.64 10.73 1.12
CA ASP A 53 5.56 10.27 0.22
C ASP A 53 5.40 8.74 0.24
N TRP A 54 6.51 7.99 0.28
CA TRP A 54 6.55 6.54 0.21
C TRP A 54 7.55 5.96 1.22
N ASN A 55 7.14 5.85 2.49
CA ASN A 55 8.04 5.41 3.57
C ASN A 55 7.77 3.99 4.07
N GLU A 56 6.51 3.62 4.31
CA GLU A 56 6.17 2.33 4.91
C GLU A 56 5.84 1.30 3.82
N PRO A 57 6.55 0.16 3.74
CA PRO A 57 6.13 -0.93 2.87
C PRO A 57 4.79 -1.50 3.34
N ALA A 58 3.90 -1.80 2.39
CA ALA A 58 2.69 -2.53 2.70
C ALA A 58 3.04 -3.97 3.08
N LYS A 59 2.35 -4.53 4.09
CA LYS A 59 2.45 -5.96 4.37
C LYS A 59 1.81 -6.73 3.22
N VAL A 60 2.57 -7.66 2.62
CA VAL A 60 2.10 -8.53 1.56
C VAL A 60 2.37 -9.98 1.97
N ILE A 61 1.40 -10.86 1.73
CA ILE A 61 1.58 -12.30 1.86
C ILE A 61 2.02 -12.84 0.51
N LYS A 62 3.21 -13.43 0.45
CA LYS A 62 3.74 -14.11 -0.74
C LYS A 62 3.63 -15.61 -0.53
N VAL A 63 2.91 -16.29 -1.43
CA VAL A 63 2.83 -17.75 -1.41
C VAL A 63 3.80 -18.31 -2.44
N GLU A 64 4.72 -19.15 -1.98
CA GLU A 64 5.65 -19.89 -2.83
C GLU A 64 5.08 -21.28 -3.10
N VAL A 65 4.79 -21.56 -4.37
CA VAL A 65 4.13 -22.79 -4.81
C VAL A 65 5.15 -23.71 -5.47
N ASP A 66 5.26 -24.93 -4.98
CA ASP A 66 5.97 -26.01 -5.66
C ASP A 66 5.18 -26.45 -6.90
N GLN A 67 5.65 -26.01 -8.06
CA GLN A 67 4.97 -26.22 -9.34
C GLN A 67 4.95 -27.68 -9.78
N ASP A 68 5.94 -28.48 -9.38
CA ASP A 68 6.02 -29.89 -9.78
C ASP A 68 5.01 -30.73 -9.00
N ARG A 69 4.87 -30.44 -7.70
CA ARG A 69 3.80 -31.04 -6.88
C ARG A 69 2.41 -30.56 -7.29
N ALA A 70 2.24 -29.27 -7.58
CA ALA A 70 0.96 -28.74 -8.04
C ALA A 70 0.52 -29.41 -9.35
N ARG A 71 1.43 -29.57 -10.33
CA ARG A 71 1.17 -30.30 -11.58
C ARG A 71 0.84 -31.78 -11.36
N ALA A 72 1.56 -32.46 -10.47
CA ALA A 72 1.29 -33.86 -10.15
C ALA A 72 -0.11 -34.07 -9.54
N LEU A 73 -0.64 -33.06 -8.84
CA LEU A 73 -1.98 -33.05 -8.25
C LEU A 73 -3.06 -32.43 -9.16
N GLY A 74 -2.71 -32.02 -10.38
CA GLY A 74 -3.65 -31.38 -11.31
C GLY A 74 -4.08 -29.97 -10.91
N ILE A 75 -3.37 -29.31 -9.98
CA ILE A 75 -3.67 -27.98 -9.47
C ILE A 75 -2.91 -26.95 -10.30
N SER A 76 -3.62 -25.98 -10.87
CA SER A 76 -2.99 -24.85 -11.55
C SER A 76 -2.55 -23.76 -10.55
N SER A 77 -1.44 -23.09 -10.85
CA SER A 77 -0.97 -21.92 -10.07
C SER A 77 -2.00 -20.79 -10.00
N GLN A 78 -2.82 -20.66 -11.05
CA GLN A 78 -3.89 -19.68 -11.11
C GLN A 78 -4.98 -19.99 -10.07
N GLN A 79 -5.50 -21.21 -10.05
CA GLN A 79 -6.51 -21.63 -9.07
C GLN A 79 -6.01 -21.47 -7.62
N LEU A 80 -4.74 -21.77 -7.37
CA LEU A 80 -4.15 -21.60 -6.04
C LEU A 80 -4.06 -20.13 -5.63
N SER A 81 -3.63 -19.25 -6.53
CA SER A 81 -3.58 -17.81 -6.30
C SER A 81 -4.97 -17.22 -6.06
N ASP A 82 -5.97 -17.64 -6.85
CA ASP A 82 -7.36 -17.19 -6.72
C ASP A 82 -7.97 -17.64 -5.39
N THR A 83 -7.68 -18.87 -4.95
CA THR A 83 -8.15 -19.42 -3.67
C THR A 83 -7.55 -18.63 -2.49
N ILE A 84 -6.23 -18.36 -2.53
CA ILE A 84 -5.55 -17.61 -1.47
C ILE A 84 -6.07 -16.17 -1.40
N ASN A 85 -6.28 -15.52 -2.54
CA ASN A 85 -6.88 -14.19 -2.59
C ASN A 85 -8.32 -14.18 -2.03
N SER A 86 -9.11 -15.21 -2.33
CA SER A 86 -10.46 -15.38 -1.79
C SER A 86 -10.47 -15.55 -0.26
N ILE A 87 -9.51 -16.30 0.30
CA ILE A 87 -9.36 -16.48 1.75
C ILE A 87 -8.99 -15.17 2.44
N LEU A 88 -7.97 -14.47 1.91
CA LEU A 88 -7.38 -13.30 2.57
C LEU A 88 -8.23 -12.03 2.39
N SER A 89 -8.56 -11.69 1.15
CA SER A 89 -9.22 -10.42 0.78
C SER A 89 -10.72 -10.58 0.58
N GLY A 90 -11.20 -11.80 0.37
CA GLY A 90 -12.56 -12.06 -0.08
C GLY A 90 -12.73 -11.79 -1.58
N SER A 91 -13.60 -12.54 -2.24
CA SER A 91 -13.98 -12.33 -3.62
C SER A 91 -15.40 -11.78 -3.71
N LYS A 92 -15.59 -10.72 -4.49
CA LYS A 92 -16.92 -10.17 -4.77
C LYS A 92 -17.66 -11.15 -5.69
N ILE A 93 -18.78 -11.69 -5.20
CA ILE A 93 -19.58 -12.66 -5.96
C ILE A 93 -20.69 -11.95 -6.74
N THR A 94 -21.37 -11.01 -6.09
CA THR A 94 -22.47 -10.26 -6.71
C THR A 94 -22.73 -8.95 -5.97
N GLN A 95 -23.70 -8.17 -6.42
CA GLN A 95 -24.18 -6.97 -5.76
C GLN A 95 -25.66 -7.11 -5.42
N MET A 96 -26.03 -6.71 -4.21
CA MET A 96 -27.42 -6.55 -3.80
C MET A 96 -27.80 -5.08 -3.92
N ARG A 97 -28.95 -4.80 -4.52
CA ARG A 97 -29.51 -3.45 -4.54
C ARG A 97 -30.33 -3.23 -3.29
N ASP A 98 -29.98 -2.20 -2.53
CA ASP A 98 -30.73 -1.70 -1.38
C ASP A 98 -31.19 -0.27 -1.69
N ASP A 99 -32.44 -0.14 -2.13
CA ASP A 99 -33.03 1.10 -2.67
C ASP A 99 -32.18 1.74 -3.78
N THR A 100 -31.52 2.87 -3.51
CA THR A 100 -30.61 3.56 -4.43
C THR A 100 -29.14 3.12 -4.30
N TYR A 101 -28.81 2.25 -3.36
CA TYR A 101 -27.46 1.78 -3.09
C TYR A 101 -27.20 0.40 -3.70
N LEU A 102 -25.97 0.16 -4.11
CA LEU A 102 -25.46 -1.17 -4.46
C LEU A 102 -24.49 -1.60 -3.35
N VAL A 103 -24.80 -2.73 -2.72
CA VAL A 103 -24.01 -3.32 -1.64
C VAL A 103 -23.33 -4.59 -2.18
N ASP A 104 -22.00 -4.66 -2.05
CA ASP A 104 -21.23 -5.81 -2.52
C ASP A 104 -21.41 -7.01 -1.58
N ILE A 105 -21.80 -8.15 -2.15
CA ILE A 105 -21.79 -9.44 -1.46
C ILE A 105 -20.43 -10.09 -1.72
N VAL A 106 -19.61 -10.17 -0.67
CA VAL A 106 -18.25 -10.70 -0.71
C VAL A 106 -18.21 -12.07 -0.03
N ALA A 107 -17.81 -13.11 -0.77
CA ALA A 107 -17.47 -14.40 -0.18
C ALA A 107 -16.05 -14.33 0.37
N ARG A 108 -15.87 -14.74 1.63
CA ARG A 108 -14.56 -14.76 2.30
C ARG A 108 -14.50 -15.93 3.27
N ALA A 109 -13.31 -16.47 3.50
CA ALA A 109 -13.09 -17.55 4.46
C ALA A 109 -13.46 -17.15 5.90
N VAL A 110 -13.85 -18.13 6.70
CA VAL A 110 -14.20 -17.90 8.11
C VAL A 110 -12.96 -17.52 8.93
N GLN A 111 -13.16 -16.88 10.08
CA GLN A 111 -12.06 -16.27 10.84
C GLN A 111 -10.98 -17.27 11.30
N SER A 112 -11.32 -18.54 11.47
CA SER A 112 -10.39 -19.62 11.81
C SER A 112 -9.50 -20.09 10.66
N GLU A 113 -9.82 -19.71 9.42
CA GLU A 113 -9.12 -20.12 8.19
C GLU A 113 -8.30 -18.98 7.57
N ARG A 114 -8.18 -17.85 8.27
CA ARG A 114 -7.38 -16.68 7.89
C ARG A 114 -5.95 -16.74 8.40
#